data_AF-A0A0H3LAQ0-F1
#
_entry.id   AF-A0A0H3LAQ0-F1
#
_cell.length_a   1.000
_cell.length_b   1.000
_cell.length_c   1.000
_cell.angle_alpha   90.00
_cell.angle_beta   90.00
_cell.angle_gamma   90.00
#
_symmetry.space_group_name_H-M   'P 1'
#
loop_
_entity.id
_entity.type
_entity.pdbx_description
1 polymer ?
#
loop_
_entity_poly.entity_id
_entity_poly.type
_entity_poly.pdbx_seq_one_letter_code
_entity_poly.pdbx_strand_id
1 'polypeptide(L)' 'MRYFLRSVVILAIIVGTVMARAMVSGVIEQYNIPFSDWTIMMYITQAMMILLYTTVFTGLMSIPLWYFFLGESDEQGK' A
#
# COMPACT_ATOMS: atom_id res chain seq x y z
N MET A 1 5.88 -14.25 14.26
CA MET A 1 4.61 -13.49 14.04
C MET A 1 4.68 -11.99 14.34
N ARG A 2 4.99 -11.54 15.57
CA ARG A 2 4.92 -10.10 15.95
C ARG A 2 5.80 -9.16 15.10
N TYR A 3 6.98 -9.60 14.70
CA TYR A 3 7.90 -8.83 13.85
C TYR A 3 7.45 -8.79 12.38
N PHE A 4 6.93 -9.91 11.88
CA PHE A 4 6.31 -9.99 10.55
C PHE A 4 5.13 -9.02 10.41
N LEU A 5 4.18 -9.04 11.36
CA LEU A 5 3.03 -8.12 11.33
C LEU A 5 3.46 -6.65 11.40
N ARG A 6 4.44 -6.31 12.23
CA ARG A 6 5.01 -4.94 12.27
C ARG A 6 5.64 -4.56 10.94
N SER A 7 6.39 -5.46 10.32
CA SER A 7 6.99 -5.24 9.00
C SER A 7 5.95 -5.00 7.92
N VAL A 8 4.88 -5.80 7.89
CA VAL A 8 3.76 -5.63 6.94
C VAL A 8 3.04 -4.30 7.16
N VAL A 9 2.85 -3.86 8.42
CA VAL A 9 2.25 -2.54 8.70
C VAL A 9 3.14 -1.41 8.21
N ILE A 10 4.46 -1.48 8.46
CA ILE A 10 5.41 -0.47 7.96
C ILE A 10 5.39 -0.44 6.43
N LEU A 11 5.42 -1.61 5.79
CA LEU A 11 5.30 -1.75 4.35
C LEU A 11 4.00 -1.10 3.84
N ALA A 12 2.86 -1.37 4.49
CA ALA A 12 1.57 -0.81 4.11
C ALA A 12 1.56 0.73 4.15
N ILE A 13 2.21 1.34 5.16
CA ILE A 13 2.33 2.79 5.26
C ILE A 13 3.19 3.36 4.12
N ILE A 14 4.32 2.71 3.81
CA ILE A 14 5.21 3.13 2.72
C ILE A 14 4.47 3.06 1.38
N VAL A 15 3.86 1.91 1.09
CA VAL A 15 3.11 1.69 -0.15
C VAL A 15 1.94 2.65 -0.24
N GLY A 16 1.19 2.84 0.84
CA GLY A 16 0.06 3.78 0.90
C GLY A 16 0.48 5.21 0.58
N THR A 17 1.63 5.65 1.11
CA THR A 17 2.17 6.98 0.84
C THR A 17 2.54 7.14 -0.64
N VAL A 18 3.20 6.14 -1.23
CA VAL A 18 3.59 6.15 -2.65
C VAL A 18 2.35 6.15 -3.55
N MET A 19 1.38 5.27 -3.27
CA MET A 19 0.14 5.15 -4.05
C MET A 19 -0.70 6.42 -3.98
N ALA A 20 -0.85 7.00 -2.78
CA ALA A 20 -1.59 8.25 -2.60
C ALA A 20 -0.99 9.38 -3.43
N ARG A 21 0.34 9.56 -3.36
CA ARG A 21 1.03 10.58 -4.15
C ARG A 21 0.88 10.34 -5.65
N ALA A 22 1.06 9.11 -6.11
CA ALA A 22 1.00 8.75 -7.52
C ALA A 22 -0.41 8.98 -8.10
N MET A 23 -1.47 8.56 -7.39
CA MET A 23 -2.84 8.74 -7.86
C MET A 23 -3.28 10.19 -7.85
N VAL A 24 -3.02 10.92 -6.76
CA VAL A 24 -3.42 12.32 -6.67
C VAL A 24 -2.72 13.15 -7.75
N SER A 25 -1.42 12.96 -7.93
CA SER A 25 -0.67 13.66 -8.98
C SER A 25 -1.17 13.26 -10.37
N GLY A 26 -1.41 11.97 -10.61
CA GLY A 26 -1.90 11.48 -11.90
C GLY A 26 -3.28 12.04 -12.28
N VAL A 27 -4.20 12.16 -11.33
CA VAL A 27 -5.53 12.75 -11.57
C VAL A 27 -5.43 14.25 -11.84
N ILE A 28 -4.59 14.97 -11.08
CA ILE A 28 -4.37 16.40 -11.29
C ILE A 28 -3.78 16.63 -12.70
N GLU A 29 -2.77 15.85 -13.09
CA GLU A 29 -2.15 15.97 -14.42
C GLU A 29 -3.10 15.62 -15.57
N GLN A 30 -3.96 14.60 -15.39
CA GLN A 30 -4.88 14.15 -16.44
C GLN A 30 -6.07 15.09 -16.65
N TYR A 31 -6.67 15.56 -15.57
CA TYR A 31 -7.90 16.36 -15.64
C TYR A 31 -7.63 17.87 -15.53
N ASN A 32 -6.41 18.27 -15.14
CA ASN A 32 -6.01 19.65 -14.88
C ASN A 32 -6.92 20.36 -13.85
N ILE A 33 -7.47 19.58 -12.90
CA ILE A 33 -8.31 20.06 -11.80
C ILE A 33 -7.50 19.91 -10.51
N PRO A 34 -7.27 21.01 -9.75
CA PRO A 34 -6.54 20.93 -8.50
C PRO A 34 -7.30 20.09 -7.47
N PHE A 35 -6.58 19.48 -6.53
CA PHE A 35 -7.19 18.63 -5.51
C PHE A 35 -8.34 19.32 -4.77
N SER A 36 -8.23 20.62 -4.47
CA SER A 36 -9.27 21.41 -3.79
C SER A 36 -10.63 21.42 -4.48
N ASP A 37 -10.64 21.27 -5.81
CA ASP A 37 -11.82 21.46 -6.66
C ASP A 37 -12.43 20.14 -7.09
N TRP A 38 -11.97 19.03 -6.50
CA TRP A 38 -12.51 17.71 -6.78
C TRP A 38 -13.95 17.59 -6.28
N THR A 39 -14.77 16.89 -7.06
CA THR A 39 -16.10 16.49 -6.60
C THR A 39 -15.97 15.45 -5.49
N ILE A 40 -16.98 15.37 -4.60
CA ILE A 40 -17.03 14.35 -3.53
C ILE A 40 -16.82 12.93 -4.09
N MET A 41 -17.40 12.64 -5.25
CA MET A 41 -17.26 11.33 -5.90
C MET A 41 -15.81 11.06 -6.32
N MET A 42 -15.07 12.07 -6.80
CA MET A 42 -13.64 11.91 -7.14
C MET A 42 -12.81 11.60 -5.90
N TYR A 43 -13.04 12.28 -4.77
CA TYR A 43 -12.32 11.95 -3.53
C TYR A 43 -12.58 10.51 -3.08
N ILE A 44 -13.84 10.07 -3.11
CA ILE A 44 -14.23 8.72 -2.69
C ILE A 44 -13.61 7.67 -3.62
N THR A 45 -13.73 7.84 -4.94
CA THR A 45 -13.20 6.86 -5.90
C THR A 45 -11.69 6.77 -5.83
N GLN A 46 -10.98 7.90 -5.74
CA GLN A 46 -9.53 7.90 -5.60
C GLN A 46 -9.08 7.31 -4.27
N ALA A 47 -9.78 7.58 -3.16
CA ALA A 47 -9.46 6.94 -1.88
C ALA A 47 -9.65 5.42 -1.92
N MET A 48 -10.73 4.93 -2.55
CA MET A 48 -10.96 3.49 -2.75
C MET A 48 -9.88 2.85 -3.63
N MET A 49 -9.47 3.53 -4.71
CA MET A 49 -8.37 3.06 -5.54
C MET A 49 -7.07 2.99 -4.72
N ILE A 50 -6.70 4.05 -4.01
CA ILE A 50 -5.49 4.06 -3.17
C ILE A 50 -5.50 2.89 -2.19
N LEU A 51 -6.62 2.64 -1.50
CA LEU A 51 -6.75 1.53 -0.57
C LEU A 51 -6.61 0.16 -1.25
N LEU A 52 -7.29 -0.03 -2.38
CA LEU A 52 -7.25 -1.29 -3.14
C LEU A 52 -5.82 -1.60 -3.58
N TYR A 53 -5.17 -0.65 -4.26
CA TYR A 53 -3.82 -0.85 -4.76
C TYR A 53 -2.82 -1.00 -3.60
N THR A 54 -2.95 -0.22 -2.53
CA THR A 54 -2.10 -0.39 -1.34
C THR A 54 -2.22 -1.80 -0.78
N THR A 55 -3.43 -2.35 -0.69
CA THR A 55 -3.66 -3.70 -0.19
C THR A 55 -3.05 -4.76 -1.10
N VAL A 56 -3.27 -4.66 -2.42
CA VAL A 56 -2.72 -5.61 -3.41
C VAL A 56 -1.20 -5.60 -3.39
N PHE A 57 -0.58 -4.42 -3.46
CA PHE A 57 0.88 -4.29 -3.47
C PHE A 57 1.51 -4.72 -2.14
N THR A 58 0.89 -4.37 -1.01
CA THR A 58 1.33 -4.84 0.31
C THR A 58 1.22 -6.36 0.40
N GLY A 59 0.14 -6.96 -0.10
CA GLY A 59 -0.04 -8.41 -0.16
C GLY A 59 1.06 -9.09 -0.96
N LEU A 60 1.34 -8.61 -2.18
CA LEU A 60 2.39 -9.16 -3.04
C LEU A 60 3.79 -9.01 -2.40
N MET A 61 4.11 -7.84 -1.85
CA MET A 61 5.39 -7.59 -1.19
C MET A 61 5.50 -8.22 0.21
N SER A 62 4.39 -8.68 0.79
CA SER A 62 4.44 -9.45 2.04
C SER A 62 4.95 -10.87 1.84
N ILE A 63 4.93 -11.43 0.62
CA ILE A 63 5.44 -12.76 0.29
C ILE A 63 6.94 -12.90 0.60
N PRO A 64 7.84 -12.04 0.09
CA PRO A 64 9.26 -12.11 0.44
C PRO A 64 9.51 -11.83 1.93
N LEU A 65 8.73 -10.93 2.55
CA LEU A 65 8.81 -10.69 4.00
C LEU A 65 8.38 -11.92 4.81
N TRP A 66 7.40 -12.68 4.33
CA TRP A 66 6.97 -13.92 4.95
C TRP A 66 8.09 -14.94 4.89
N TYR A 67 8.72 -15.12 3.72
CA TYR A 67 9.86 -16.02 3.60
C TYR A 67 11.03 -15.61 4.51
N PHE A 68 11.35 -14.32 4.56
CA PHE A 68 12.42 -13.81 5.42
C PHE A 68 12.15 -13.99 6.92
N PHE A 69 10.93 -13.72 7.39
CA PHE A 69 10.62 -13.77 8.83
C PHE A 69 10.12 -15.13 9.33
N LEU A 70 9.60 -15.99 8.46
CA LEU A 70 8.95 -17.25 8.82
C LEU A 70 9.53 -18.46 8.08
N GLY A 71 10.19 -18.28 6.93
CA GLY A 71 10.83 -19.36 6.17
C GLY A 71 12.06 -19.97 6.86
N GLU A 72 12.81 -19.17 7.63
CA GLU A 72 13.94 -19.67 8.44
C GLU A 72 13.50 -20.35 9.76
N SER A 73 12.20 -20.32 10.11
CA SER A 73 11.70 -20.94 11.35
C SER A 73 11.50 -22.45 11.23
N ASP A 74 11.46 -23.03 10.03
CA ASP A 74 11.32 -24.49 9.83
C ASP A 74 12.67 -25.23 9.81
N GLU A 75 13.80 -24.54 9.59
CA GLU A 75 15.15 -25.15 9.67
C GLU A 75 15.80 -25.07 11.06
N GLN A 76 15.19 -24.37 12.02
CA GLN A 76 15.59 -24.47 13.43
C GLN A 76 14.81 -25.56 14.12
N GLY A 77 15.13 -26.81 13.75
CA GLY A 77 14.88 -27.96 14.59
C GLY A 77 15.56 -27.76 15.95
N LYS A 78 14.77 -27.33 16.94
CA LYS A 78 14.93 -27.65 18.36
C LYS A 78 13.56 -27.76 19.02
#